data_AF-A0A929B2B7-F1
#
_entry.id   AF-A0A929B2B7-F1
#
_cell.length_a   1.000
_cell.length_b   1.000
_cell.length_c   1.000
_cell.angle_alpha   90.00
_cell.angle_beta   90.00
_cell.angle_gamma   90.00
#
_symmetry.space_group_name_H-M   'P 1'
#
loop_
_entity.id
_entity.type
_entity.pdbx_description
1 polymer ?
#
loop_
_entity_poly.entity_id
_entity_poly.type
_entity_poly.pdbx_seq_one_letter_code
_entity_poly.pdbx_strand_id
1 'polypeptide(L)' 'MAVKIIASREDVQLLQIDPGIPLIITKSFVCDRNNHLFEYTISRFRGDIVSLEITF' A
#
# COMPACT_ATOMS: atom_id res chain seq x y z
N MET A 1 -0.28 -3.57 11.00
CA MET A 1 0.28 -4.92 10.84
C MET A 1 1.08 -4.94 9.53
N ALA A 2 2.40 -4.82 9.58
CA ALA A 2 3.22 -4.77 8.36
C ALA A 2 3.62 -6.19 7.94
N VAL A 3 3.10 -6.62 6.80
CA VAL A 3 3.44 -7.91 6.19
C VAL A 3 4.64 -7.66 5.28
N LYS A 4 5.73 -8.42 5.46
CA LYS A 4 6.86 -8.46 4.54
C LYS A 4 6.39 -9.09 3.23
N ILE A 5 6.04 -8.26 2.26
CA ILE A 5 5.63 -8.69 0.93
C ILE A 5 6.80 -8.42 0.01
N ILE A 6 7.39 -9.49 -0.51
CA ILE A 6 8.42 -9.41 -1.55
C ILE A 6 7.79 -8.69 -2.75
N ALA A 7 8.43 -7.63 -3.23
CA ALA A 7 7.95 -6.86 -4.37
C ALA A 7 7.76 -7.80 -5.57
N SER A 8 6.59 -7.73 -6.22
CA SER A 8 6.37 -8.44 -7.47
C SER A 8 7.23 -7.82 -8.58
N ARG A 9 7.37 -8.52 -9.71
CA ARG A 9 8.06 -7.96 -10.88
C ARG A 9 7.42 -6.65 -11.37
N GLU A 10 6.10 -6.56 -11.28
CA GLU A 10 5.35 -5.35 -11.65
C GLU A 10 5.64 -4.19 -10.68
N ASP A 11 5.70 -4.47 -9.37
CA ASP A 11 6.05 -3.47 -8.36
C ASP A 11 7.47 -2.92 -8.59
N VAL A 12 8.43 -3.79 -8.88
CA VAL A 12 9.82 -3.42 -9.19
C VAL A 12 9.89 -2.49 -10.40
N GLN A 13 9.07 -2.75 -11.44
CA GLN A 13 9.04 -1.95 -12.66
C GLN A 13 8.38 -0.59 -12.45
N LEU A 14 7.21 -0.56 -11.81
CA LEU A 14 6.44 0.66 -11.61
C LEU A 14 7.05 1.58 -10.55
N LEU A 15 7.57 1.02 -9.46
CA LEU A 15 8.14 1.77 -8.34
C LEU A 15 9.65 2.01 -8.51
N GLN A 16 10.29 1.40 -9.51
CA GLN A 16 11.72 1.52 -9.80
C GLN A 16 12.57 1.26 -8.56
N ILE A 17 12.38 0.09 -7.95
CA ILE A 17 13.08 -0.36 -6.74
C ILE A 17 13.82 -1.66 -6.96
N ASP A 18 14.85 -1.90 -6.15
CA ASP A 18 15.43 -3.24 -6.08
C ASP A 18 14.43 -4.23 -5.47
N PRO A 19 14.39 -5.50 -5.93
CA PRO A 19 13.44 -6.51 -5.42
C PRO A 19 13.53 -6.78 -3.91
N GLY A 20 14.65 -6.41 -3.28
CA GLY A 20 14.87 -6.55 -1.84
C GLY A 20 14.27 -5.41 -1.00
N ILE A 21 13.82 -4.32 -1.63
CA ILE A 21 13.24 -3.18 -0.92
C ILE A 21 11.84 -3.56 -0.41
N PRO A 22 11.56 -3.36 0.89
CA PRO A 22 10.25 -3.66 1.45
C PRO A 22 9.18 -2.73 0.88
N LEU A 23 7.97 -3.25 0.72
CA LEU A 23 6.79 -2.48 0.34
C LEU A 23 5.86 -2.29 1.53
N ILE A 24 5.25 -1.11 1.61
CA ILE A 24 4.10 -0.85 2.46
C ILE A 24 2.86 -1.00 1.57
N ILE A 25 1.99 -1.94 1.89
CA ILE A 25 0.75 -2.17 1.15
C ILE A 25 -0.42 -1.79 2.04
N THR A 26 -1.25 -0.86 1.59
CA THR A 26 -2.49 -0.48 2.27
C THR A 26 -3.70 -0.97 1.48
N LYS A 27 -4.77 -1.27 2.20
CA LYS A 27 -6.09 -1.56 1.63
C LYS A 27 -7.06 -0.58 2.25
N SER A 28 -7.79 0.14 1.41
CA SER A 28 -8.77 1.14 1.83
C SER A 28 -10.14 0.80 1.26
N PHE A 29 -11.16 1.02 2.08
CA PHE A 29 -12.56 0.99 1.68
C PHE A 29 -13.12 2.37 1.95
N VAL A 30 -13.72 3.00 0.94
CA VAL A 30 -14.39 4.29 1.10
C VAL A 30 -15.89 4.07 0.95
N CYS A 31 -16.61 4.42 2.00
CA CYS A 31 -18.06 4.36 2.04
C CYS A 31 -18.66 5.77 1.97
N ASP A 32 -19.85 5.88 1.39
CA ASP A 32 -20.65 7.11 1.44
C ASP A 32 -21.27 7.33 2.84
N ARG A 33 -22.07 8.39 2.98
CA ARG A 33 -22.75 8.71 4.25
C ARG A 33 -23.80 7.68 4.67
N ASN A 34 -24.25 6.83 3.75
CA ASN A 34 -25.20 5.75 4.00
C ASN A 34 -24.49 4.40 4.20
N ASN A 35 -23.17 4.41 4.38
CA ASN A 35 -22.33 3.23 4.52
C ASN A 35 -22.31 2.33 3.26
N HIS A 36 -22.66 2.85 2.09
CA HIS A 36 -22.50 2.14 0.83
C HIS A 36 -21.05 2.24 0.37
N LEU A 37 -20.43 1.09 0.13
CA LEU A 37 -19.09 1.01 -0.44
C LEU A 37 -19.12 1.54 -1.88
N PHE A 38 -18.26 2.52 -2.18
CA PHE A 38 -18.11 3.03 -3.55
C PHE A 38 -16.68 2.91 -4.07
N GLU A 39 -15.67 2.76 -3.20
CA GLU A 39 -14.28 2.59 -3.62
C GLU A 39 -13.56 1.53 -2.78
N TYR A 40 -12.83 0.66 -3.48
CA TYR A 40 -11.83 -0.23 -2.89
C TYR A 40 -10.47 0.02 -3.56
N THR A 41 -9.47 0.35 -2.75
CA THR A 41 -8.14 0.72 -3.25
C THR A 41 -7.06 -0.10 -2.56
N ILE A 42 -6.14 -0.64 -3.37
CA ILE A 42 -4.88 -1.25 -2.90
C ILE A 42 -3.74 -0.32 -3.30
N SER A 43 -3.11 0.33 -2.34
CA SER A 43 -1.94 1.17 -2.59
C SER A 43 -0.67 0.42 -2.23
N ARG A 44 0.40 0.65 -2.99
CA ARG A 44 1.72 0.06 -2.78
C ARG A 44 2.75 1.19 -2.74
N PHE A 45 3.43 1.31 -1.61
CA PHE A 45 4.43 2.35 -1.39
C PHE A 45 5.79 1.72 -1.18
N ARG A 46 6.81 2.46 -1.60
CA ARG A 46 8.21 2.20 -1.33
C ARG A 46 8.52 2.36 0.16
N GLY A 47 8.89 1.28 0.84
CA GLY A 47 9.17 1.29 2.28
C GLY A 47 10.51 1.94 2.65
N ASP A 48 11.37 2.24 1.67
CA ASP A 48 12.64 2.96 1.86
C ASP A 48 12.48 4.49 1.91
N ILE A 49 11.34 5.02 1.45
CA ILE A 49 11.09 6.48 1.38
C ILE A 49 9.79 6.94 2.03
N VAL A 50 8.86 6.02 2.37
CA VAL A 50 7.58 6.35 2.99
C VAL A 50 7.50 5.75 4.39
N SER A 51 7.01 6.54 5.34
CA SER A 51 6.51 6.09 6.64
C SER A 51 4.99 6.31 6.72
N LEU A 52 4.32 5.50 7.54
CA LEU A 52 2.89 5.64 7.83
C LEU A 52 2.70 5.93 9.32
N GLU A 53 2.08 7.06 9.64
CA GLU A 53 1.69 7.42 11.00
C GLU A 53 0.17 7.22 11.18
N ILE A 54 -0.23 6.73 12.35
CA ILE A 54 -1.63 6.55 12.72
C ILE A 54 -1.83 7.20 14.09
N THR A 55 -2.69 8.21 14.15
CA THR A 55 -3.09 8.87 15.39
C THR A 55 -4.47 8.38 15.81
N PHE A 56 -4.64 8.10 17.09
CA PHE A 56 -5.90 7.66 17.70
C PHE A 56 -6.51 8.79 18.55
#